data_AF-A0A2T2UR60-F1
#
_entry.id   AF-A0A2T2UR60-F1
#
_cell.length_a   1.000
_cell.length_b   1.000
_cell.length_c   1.000
_cell.angle_alpha   90.00
_cell.angle_beta   90.00
_cell.angle_gamma   90.00
#
_symmetry.space_group_name_H-M   'P 1'
#
loop_
_entity.id
_entity.type
_entity.pdbx_description
1 polymer ?
#
loop_
_entity_poly.entity_id
_entity_poly.type
_entity_poly.pdbx_seq_one_letter_code
_entity_poly.pdbx_strand_id
1 'polypeptide(L)'
;MNSESSPSASANGRRSYRRWIVGAVLLVLFGSVMWTVINPYRNQPYEEVPHGDHVHYVPKDRNENVPIGQFPTRPPNAGERLTPDGDIVPESRSN
;
A
#
# COMPACT_ATOMS: atom_id res chain seq x y z
N MET A 1 61.75 27.06 11.91
CA MET A 1 60.44 27.37 11.28
C MET A 1 59.65 26.07 11.29
N ASN A 2 58.67 25.96 12.18
CA ASN A 2 57.81 24.78 12.28
C ASN A 2 56.49 25.13 11.59
N SER A 3 56.20 24.46 10.47
CA SER A 3 54.92 24.61 9.78
C SER A 3 53.90 23.69 10.43
N GLU A 4 52.88 24.30 11.04
CA GLU A 4 51.73 23.60 11.61
C GLU A 4 50.86 22.95 10.53
N SER A 5 50.46 21.72 10.79
CA SER A 5 49.52 20.92 10.01
C SER A 5 48.07 21.32 10.34
N SER A 6 47.28 21.68 9.33
CA SER A 6 45.84 21.94 9.47
C SER A 6 45.00 20.87 8.76
N PRO A 7 44.22 20.03 9.46
CA PRO A 7 43.21 19.19 8.84
C PRO A 7 41.80 19.69 9.21
N SER A 8 41.31 20.76 8.58
CA SER A 8 39.96 21.30 8.84
C SER A 8 38.91 20.94 7.77
N ALA A 9 39.32 20.38 6.62
CA ALA A 9 38.40 20.11 5.51
C ALA A 9 37.51 18.86 5.70
N SER A 10 37.85 17.91 6.57
CA SER A 10 37.17 16.61 6.62
C SER A 10 35.93 16.53 7.53
N ALA A 11 35.72 17.49 8.44
CA ALA A 11 34.62 17.44 9.40
C ALA A 11 33.26 17.83 8.78
N ASN A 12 33.25 18.83 7.89
CA ASN A 12 32.03 19.33 7.25
C ASN A 12 31.52 18.40 6.14
N GLY A 13 32.42 17.79 5.36
CA GLY A 13 32.04 16.83 4.30
C GLY A 13 31.45 15.51 4.84
N ARG A 14 31.91 15.04 6.00
CA ARG A 14 31.33 13.85 6.66
C ARG A 14 29.93 14.10 7.23
N ARG A 15 29.66 15.30 7.78
CA ARG A 15 28.32 15.66 8.28
C ARG A 15 27.30 15.85 7.15
N SER A 16 27.69 16.49 6.05
CA SER A 16 26.79 16.68 4.90
C SER A 16 26.47 15.35 4.20
N TYR A 17 27.44 14.46 4.02
CA TYR A 17 27.22 13.14 3.43
C TYR A 17 26.29 12.26 4.29
N ARG A 18 26.47 12.26 5.62
CA ARG A 18 25.56 11.54 6.55
C ARG A 18 24.13 12.09 6.48
N ARG A 19 23.95 13.41 6.34
CA ARG A 19 22.62 14.02 6.17
C ARG A 19 21.92 13.54 4.90
N TRP A 20 22.65 13.42 3.79
CA TRP A 20 22.11 12.88 2.54
C TRP A 20 21.74 11.40 2.64
N ILE A 21 22.58 10.59 3.30
CA ILE A 21 22.23 9.18 3.56
C ILE A 21 20.96 9.09 4.41
N VAL A 22 20.89 9.83 5.51
CA VAL A 22 19.70 9.83 6.38
C VAL A 22 18.47 10.31 5.59
N GLY A 23 18.60 11.37 4.79
CA GLY A 23 17.52 11.85 3.93
C GLY A 23 17.05 10.80 2.92
N ALA A 24 17.97 10.10 2.25
CA ALA A 24 17.64 9.03 1.32
C ALA A 24 16.94 7.84 2.03
N VAL A 25 17.42 7.45 3.21
CA VAL A 25 16.79 6.41 4.02
C VAL A 25 15.37 6.82 4.42
N LEU A 26 15.18 8.05 4.89
CA LEU A 26 13.85 8.57 5.23
C LEU A 26 12.92 8.63 4.01
N LEU A 27 13.43 9.02 2.84
CA LEU A 27 12.66 9.04 1.60
C LEU A 27 12.19 7.64 1.20
N VAL A 28 13.09 6.65 1.24
CA VAL A 28 12.76 5.25 0.93
C VAL A 28 11.75 4.71 1.94
N LEU A 29 11.96 4.96 3.23
CA LEU A 29 11.02 4.56 4.28
C LEU A 29 9.64 5.19 4.07
N PHE A 30 9.61 6.50 3.83
CA PHE A 30 8.38 7.23 3.56
C PHE A 30 7.64 6.67 2.34
N GLY A 31 8.35 6.44 1.23
CA GLY A 31 7.80 5.83 0.03
C GLY A 31 7.21 4.43 0.28
N SER A 32 7.92 3.61 1.07
CA SER A 32 7.42 2.28 1.46
C SER A 32 6.15 2.35 2.31
N VAL A 33 6.04 3.31 3.24
CA VAL A 33 4.83 3.49 4.05
C VAL A 33 3.67 3.96 3.17
N MET A 34 3.89 4.96 2.31
CA MET A 34 2.87 5.45 1.39
C MET A 34 2.38 4.37 0.42
N TRP A 35 3.28 3.51 -0.05
CA TRP A 35 2.92 2.38 -0.91
C TRP A 35 1.91 1.45 -0.25
N THR A 36 2.03 1.20 1.06
CA THR A 36 1.08 0.38 1.83
C THR A 36 -0.23 1.11 2.08
N VAL A 37 -0.19 2.40 2.38
CA VAL A 37 -1.38 3.21 2.69
C VAL A 37 -2.29 3.40 1.46
N ILE A 38 -1.69 3.61 0.28
CA ILE A 38 -2.45 3.87 -0.96
C ILE A 38 -3.06 2.58 -1.52
N ASN A 39 -2.47 1.41 -1.24
CA ASN A 39 -2.91 0.15 -1.81
C ASN A 39 -2.99 -0.98 -0.76
N PRO A 40 -3.87 -0.85 0.25
CA PRO A 40 -3.95 -1.79 1.37
C PRO A 40 -4.42 -3.19 0.93
N TYR A 41 -5.29 -3.27 -0.09
CA TYR A 41 -5.89 -4.52 -0.58
C TYR A 41 -5.23 -5.04 -1.87
N ARG A 42 -3.96 -4.69 -2.11
CA ARG A 42 -3.27 -5.00 -3.38
C ARG A 42 -3.27 -6.49 -3.77
N ASN A 43 -3.19 -7.39 -2.78
CA ASN A 43 -3.08 -8.84 -2.98
C ASN A 43 -4.45 -9.54 -2.88
N GLN A 44 -5.55 -8.79 -2.79
CA GLN A 44 -6.90 -9.32 -2.71
C GLN A 44 -7.69 -8.90 -3.97
N PRO A 45 -8.68 -9.70 -4.43
CA PRO A 45 -9.51 -9.35 -5.58
C PRO A 45 -10.62 -8.33 -5.24
N TYR A 46 -10.76 -7.96 -3.97
CA TYR A 46 -11.77 -7.03 -3.46
C TYR A 46 -11.15 -6.03 -2.48
N GLU A 47 -11.93 -5.00 -2.15
CA GLU A 47 -11.66 -4.00 -1.13
C GLU A 47 -12.72 -4.09 -0.02
N GLU A 48 -12.33 -3.77 1.20
CA GLU A 48 -13.25 -3.66 2.34
C GLU A 48 -13.73 -2.21 2.47
N VAL A 49 -15.04 -2.00 2.31
CA VAL A 49 -15.69 -0.68 2.33
C VAL A 49 -16.61 -0.59 3.55
N PRO A 50 -16.25 0.19 4.58
CA PRO A 50 -17.16 0.49 5.69
C PRO A 50 -18.39 1.26 5.20
N HIS A 51 -19.57 0.82 5.60
CA HIS A 51 -20.83 1.44 5.23
C HIS A 51 -21.83 1.25 6.38
N GLY A 52 -22.22 2.35 7.03
CA GLY A 52 -23.02 2.27 8.25
C GLY A 52 -22.24 1.61 9.40
N ASP A 53 -22.78 0.51 9.92
CA ASP A 53 -22.24 -0.26 11.06
C ASP A 53 -21.49 -1.54 10.67
N HIS A 54 -21.36 -1.82 9.37
CA HIS A 54 -20.70 -3.01 8.86
C HIS A 54 -19.80 -2.71 7.66
N VAL A 55 -19.14 -3.75 7.16
CA VAL A 55 -18.22 -3.68 6.02
C VAL A 55 -18.83 -4.47 4.86
N HIS A 56 -18.74 -3.91 3.66
CA HIS A 56 -18.99 -4.63 2.43
C HIS A 56 -17.69 -4.96 1.71
N TYR A 57 -17.67 -6.13 1.07
CA TYR A 57 -16.58 -6.57 0.22
C TYR A 57 -16.92 -6.20 -1.21
N VAL A 58 -16.11 -5.33 -1.84
CA VAL A 58 -16.39 -4.74 -3.15
C VAL A 58 -15.29 -5.14 -4.12
N PRO A 59 -15.60 -5.75 -5.27
CA PRO A 59 -14.58 -6.18 -6.21
C PRO A 59 -13.93 -4.96 -6.89
N LYS A 60 -12.66 -5.08 -7.31
CA LYS A 60 -11.93 -3.98 -7.96
C LYS A 60 -12.55 -3.55 -9.30
N ASP A 61 -13.29 -4.45 -9.93
CA ASP A 61 -14.02 -4.26 -11.18
C ASP A 61 -15.54 -4.11 -10.96
N ARG A 62 -15.96 -3.52 -9.84
CA ARG A 62 -17.38 -3.34 -9.50
C ARG A 62 -18.18 -2.66 -10.61
N ASN A 63 -19.45 -3.05 -10.73
CA ASN A 63 -20.43 -2.28 -11.46
C ASN A 63 -20.82 -1.03 -10.65
N GLU A 64 -20.46 0.16 -11.12
CA GLU A 64 -20.73 1.42 -10.41
C GLU A 64 -22.23 1.74 -10.24
N ASN A 65 -23.10 1.07 -11.01
CA ASN A 65 -24.55 1.21 -10.89
C ASN A 65 -25.13 0.41 -9.72
N VAL A 66 -24.34 -0.49 -9.11
CA VAL A 66 -24.74 -1.29 -7.96
C VAL A 66 -24.40 -0.52 -6.67
N PRO A 67 -25.39 -0.20 -5.82
CA PRO A 67 -25.13 0.47 -4.55
C PRO A 67 -24.22 -0.35 -3.64
N ILE A 68 -23.33 0.31 -2.88
CA ILE A 68 -22.43 -0.35 -1.91
C ILE A 68 -23.19 -1.29 -0.97
N GLY A 69 -24.39 -0.89 -0.53
CA GLY A 69 -25.24 -1.67 0.37
C GLY A 69 -25.69 -3.05 -0.16
N GLN A 70 -25.52 -3.33 -1.47
CA GLN A 70 -25.89 -4.61 -2.07
C GLN A 70 -24.74 -5.62 -2.12
N PHE A 71 -23.50 -5.16 -1.89
CA PHE A 71 -22.34 -6.04 -1.83
C PHE A 71 -22.38 -6.90 -0.56
N PRO A 72 -21.71 -8.07 -0.53
CA PRO A 72 -21.80 -8.98 0.60
C PRO A 72 -21.00 -8.43 1.79
N THR A 73 -21.42 -8.85 2.99
CA THR A 73 -20.73 -8.52 4.26
C THR A 73 -19.84 -9.66 4.75
N ARG A 74 -19.55 -10.62 3.87
CA ARG A 74 -18.53 -11.67 4.06
C ARG A 74 -17.58 -11.68 2.87
N PRO A 75 -16.31 -12.06 3.05
CA PRO A 75 -15.42 -12.29 1.93
C PRO A 75 -15.78 -13.60 1.19
N PRO A 76 -15.36 -13.76 -0.07
CA PRO A 76 -15.38 -15.06 -0.75
C PRO A 76 -14.44 -16.06 -0.06
N ASN A 77 -14.86 -17.32 0.02
CA ASN A 77 -14.06 -18.44 0.50
C ASN A 77 -13.05 -18.89 -0.57
N ALA A 78 -12.17 -19.82 -0.21
CA ALA A 78 -11.30 -20.49 -1.17
C ALA A 78 -12.11 -21.19 -2.27
N GLY A 79 -11.84 -20.84 -3.53
CA GLY A 79 -12.60 -21.35 -4.69
C GLY A 79 -13.94 -20.66 -4.92
N GLU A 80 -14.22 -19.55 -4.25
CA GLU A 80 -15.28 -18.61 -4.60
C GLU A 80 -14.66 -17.32 -5.18
N ARG A 81 -15.43 -16.62 -6.01
CA ARG A 81 -15.11 -15.27 -6.47
C ARG A 81 -16.29 -14.33 -6.25
N LEU A 82 -15.98 -13.06 -6.05
CA LEU A 82 -16.96 -11.98 -5.99
C LEU A 82 -17.16 -11.42 -7.40
N THR A 83 -18.40 -11.33 -7.87
CA THR A 83 -18.73 -10.74 -9.18
C THR A 83 -18.83 -9.22 -9.09
N PRO A 84 -18.71 -8.50 -10.23
CA PRO A 84 -18.91 -7.05 -10.30
C PRO A 84 -20.22 -6.55 -9.69
N ASP A 85 -21.28 -7.38 -9.71
CA ASP A 85 -22.61 -7.06 -9.22
C ASP A 85 -22.83 -7.42 -7.74
N GLY A 86 -21.82 -8.00 -7.07
CA GLY A 86 -21.87 -8.33 -5.64
C GLY A 86 -22.27 -9.77 -5.31
N ASP A 87 -22.33 -10.66 -6.29
CA ASP A 87 -22.61 -12.08 -6.03
C ASP A 87 -21.33 -12.85 -5.69
N ILE A 88 -21.42 -13.75 -4.71
CA ILE A 88 -20.36 -14.73 -4.45
C ILE A 88 -20.71 -16.00 -5.21
N VAL A 89 -19.90 -16.34 -6.20
CA VAL A 89 -20.09 -17.50 -7.07
C VAL A 89 -18.89 -18.45 -6.98
N PRO A 90 -19.06 -19.75 -7.26
CA PRO A 90 -17.93 -20.66 -7.40
C PRO A 90 -16.95 -20.12 -8.45
N GLU A 91 -15.67 -20.21 -8.16
CA GLU A 91 -14.62 -19.95 -9.14
C GLU A 91 -14.68 -21.07 -10.17
N SER A 92 -15.27 -20.76 -11.32
CA SER A 92 -15.35 -21.68 -12.44
C SER A 92 -13.93 -22.05 -12.85
N ARG A 93 -13.53 -23.30 -12.61
CA ARG A 93 -12.37 -23.88 -13.29
C ARG A 93 -12.70 -23.87 -14.77
N SER A 94 -12.13 -22.93 -15.53
CA SER A 94 -12.01 -23.09 -16.97
C SER A 94 -11.18 -24.36 -17.19
N ASN A 95 -11.85 -25.42 -17.67
CA ASN A 95 -11.22 -26.65 -18.11
C ASN A 95 -10.87 -26.51 -19.60
#